data_AF-X0YU75-F1
#
_entry.id   AF-X0YU75-F1
#
_cell.length_a   1.000
_cell.length_b   1.000
_cell.length_c   1.000
_cell.angle_alpha   90.00
_cell.angle_beta   90.00
_cell.angle_gamma   90.00
#
_symmetry.space_group_name_H-M   'P 1'
#
loop_
_entity.id
_entity.type
_entity.pdbx_description
1 polymer ?
#
loop_
_entity_poly.entity_id
_entity_poly.type
_entity_poly.pdbx_seq_one_letter_code
_entity_poly.pdbx_strand_id
1 'polypeptide(L)' 'EVIVVNQRDDLLAIGKLMIPVPYVGSFQTGIAVKIRKGILNSKL' A
#
# COMPACT_ATOMS: atom_id res chain seq x y z
N GLU A 1 -3.88 4.26 8.80
CA GLU A 1 -2.88 4.23 7.70
C GLU A 1 -2.46 2.79 7.46
N VAL A 2 -1.85 2.48 6.31
CA VAL A 2 -1.36 1.14 5.99
C VAL A 2 0.09 1.17 5.57
N ILE A 3 0.79 0.10 5.93
CA ILE A 3 2.17 -0.18 5.55
C ILE A 3 2.13 -1.15 4.38
N VAL A 4 2.83 -0.82 3.30
CA VAL A 4 2.95 -1.67 2.12
C VAL A 4 4.31 -2.36 2.17
N VAL A 5 4.28 -3.69 2.25
CA VAL A 5 5.46 -4.56 2.27
C VAL A 5 5.43 -5.56 1.12
N ASN A 6 6.58 -6.12 0.77
CA ASN A 6 6.66 -7.27 -0.15
C ASN A 6 6.63 -8.60 0.64
N GLN A 7 6.74 -9.73 -0.08
CA GLN A 7 6.75 -11.07 0.53
C GLN A 7 7.99 -11.38 1.39
N ARG A 8 9.05 -10.56 1.29
CA ARG A 8 10.28 -10.68 2.09
C ARG A 8 10.26 -9.76 3.32
N ASP A 9 9.12 -9.12 3.58
CA ASP A 9 8.94 -8.11 4.63
C ASP A 9 9.72 -6.80 4.40
N ASP A 10 10.17 -6.54 3.17
CA ASP A 10 10.80 -5.26 2.85
C ASP A 10 9.73 -4.16 2.79
N LEU A 11 9.97 -3.07 3.51
CA LEU A 11 9.11 -1.89 3.52
C LEU A 11 9.18 -1.16 2.18
N LEU A 12 8.04 -1.07 1.49
CA LEU A 12 7.94 -0.40 0.18
C LEU A 12 7.39 1.03 0.31
N ALA A 13 6.33 1.22 1.10
CA ALA A 13 5.64 2.51 1.20
C ALA A 13 4.69 2.61 2.41
N ILE A 14 4.27 3.84 2.70
CA ILE A 14 3.20 4.16 3.65
C ILE A 14 2.07 4.89 2.92
N GLY A 15 0.83 4.54 3.21
CA GLY A 15 -0.34 5.09 2.52
C GLY A 15 -1.66 5.00 3.27
N LYS A 16 -2.73 5.36 2.58
CA LYS A 16 -4.12 5.24 3.06
C LYS A 16 -4.84 4.14 2.28
N LEU A 17 -5.45 3.20 2.98
CA LEU A 17 -6.33 2.20 2.37
C LEU A 17 -7.56 2.89 1.78
N MET A 18 -7.87 2.58 0.52
CA MET A 18 -8.99 3.17 -0.22
C MET A 18 -10.23 2.26 -0.22
N ILE A 19 -10.06 1.00 0.19
CA ILE A 19 -11.09 -0.04 0.19
C ILE A 19 -11.43 -0.38 1.65
N PRO A 20 -12.69 -0.71 1.99
CA PRO A 20 -12.99 -1.24 3.32
C PRO A 20 -12.29 -2.58 3.55
N VAL A 21 -11.81 -2.81 4.78
CA VAL A 21 -11.03 -4.00 5.17
C VAL A 21 -11.68 -5.33 4.73
N PRO A 22 -13.02 -5.54 4.88
CA PRO A 22 -13.65 -6.80 4.48
C PRO A 22 -13.51 -7.15 3.00
N TYR A 23 -13.34 -6.15 2.13
CA TYR A 23 -13.27 -6.35 0.68
C TYR A 23 -11.84 -6.47 0.14
N VAL A 24 -10.82 -6.30 0.98
CA VAL A 24 -9.41 -6.32 0.52
C VAL A 24 -9.05 -7.66 -0.14
N GLY A 25 -9.52 -8.78 0.42
CA GLY A 25 -9.23 -10.12 -0.12
C GLY A 25 -9.99 -10.48 -1.40
N SER A 26 -11.11 -9.82 -1.69
CA SER A 26 -11.93 -10.03 -2.89
C SER A 26 -11.73 -8.94 -3.95
N PHE A 27 -10.89 -7.95 -3.69
CA PHE A 27 -10.67 -6.81 -4.59
C PHE A 27 -9.85 -7.22 -5.80
N GLN A 28 -10.38 -6.98 -7.01
CA GLN A 28 -9.73 -7.39 -8.26
C GLN A 28 -9.24 -6.21 -9.11
N THR A 29 -9.95 -5.07 -9.10
CA THR A 29 -9.69 -3.95 -10.02
C THR A 29 -9.87 -2.59 -9.34
N GLY A 30 -8.95 -1.66 -9.61
CA GLY A 30 -8.99 -0.27 -9.12
C GLY A 30 -7.79 0.07 -8.23
N ILE A 31 -7.91 1.16 -7.45
CA ILE A 31 -6.83 1.65 -6.58
C ILE A 31 -7.05 1.15 -5.15
N ALA A 32 -6.20 0.24 -4.68
CA ALA A 32 -6.31 -0.33 -3.34
C ALA A 32 -5.76 0.58 -2.23
N VAL A 33 -4.63 1.23 -2.49
CA VAL A 33 -3.93 2.08 -1.52
C VAL A 33 -3.48 3.37 -2.21
N LYS A 34 -3.79 4.52 -1.61
CA LYS A 34 -3.24 5.81 -2.02
C LYS A 34 -1.93 6.05 -1.26
N ILE A 35 -0.80 6.01 -1.98
CA ILE A 35 0.54 6.15 -1.41
C ILE A 35 0.80 7.60 -0.98
N ARG A 36 1.37 7.78 0.22
CA ARG A 36 1.81 9.07 0.75
C ARG A 36 3.32 9.24 0.62
N LYS A 37 4.09 8.18 0.91
CA LYS A 37 5.55 8.17 0.80
C LYS A 37 6.04 6.79 0.39
N GLY A 38 6.85 6.73 -0.67
CA GLY A 38 7.57 5.52 -1.09
C GLY A 38 8.99 5.53 -0.52
N ILE A 39 9.50 4.38 -0.10
CA ILE A 39 10.82 4.26 0.52
C ILE A 39 11.94 4.32 -0.53
N LEU A 40 11.79 3.60 -1.64
CA LEU A 40 12.83 3.47 -2.69
C LEU A 40 13.03 4.75 -3.51
N ASN A 41 12.04 5.63 -3.56
CA ASN A 41 12.09 6.91 -4.28
C ASN A 41 12.36 8.11 -3.36
N SER A 42 12.88 7.89 -2.15
CA SER A 42 13.44 8.96 -1.33
C SER A 42 14.80 9.41 -1.89
N LYS A 43 14.84 9.82 -3.17
CA LYS A 43 15.91 10.61 -3.76
C LYS A 43 15.34 11.99 -4.08
N LEU A 44 15.48 12.89 -3.12
CA LEU A 44 15.54 14.34 -3.29
C LEU A 44 16.48 14.86 -2.20
#